data_AF-A0A396GV22-F1
#
_entry.id   AF-A0A396GV22-F1
#
_cell.length_a   1.000
_cell.length_b   1.000
_cell.length_c   1.000
_cell.angle_alpha   90.00
_cell.angle_beta   90.00
_cell.angle_gamma   90.00
#
_symmetry.space_group_name_H-M   'P 1'
#
loop_
_entity.id
_entity.type
_entity.pdbx_description
1 polymer ?
#
loop_
_entity_poly.entity_id
_entity_poly.type
_entity_poly.pdbx_seq_one_letter_code
_entity_poly.pdbx_strand_id
1 'polypeptide(L)'
;MNWANGDVFNGCWSNGLRHGSGVYRFANGDVYFGNFKSNLFHGHGKFTWWNGTIYEGDWVDGERTGNKFMIPSLVWRFLKRIKSIII
;
A
#
# COMPACT_ATOMS: atom_id res chain seq x y z
N MET A 1 6.35 -3.75 14.28
CA MET A 1 7.79 -3.49 14.38
C MET A 1 8.03 -2.05 14.01
N ASN A 2 8.72 -1.29 14.86
CA ASN A 2 9.13 0.08 14.60
C ASN A 2 10.64 0.09 14.43
N TRP A 3 11.15 0.75 13.41
CA TRP A 3 12.59 0.89 13.17
C TRP A 3 13.08 2.27 13.58
N ALA A 4 14.37 2.37 13.91
CA ALA A 4 15.00 3.63 14.32
C ALA A 4 14.95 4.71 13.22
N ASN A 5 14.83 4.31 11.95
CA ASN A 5 14.66 5.22 10.83
C ASN A 5 13.24 5.83 10.73
N GLY A 6 12.29 5.38 11.56
CA GLY A 6 10.90 5.83 11.54
C GLY A 6 9.95 4.94 10.73
N ASP A 7 10.45 3.89 10.07
CA ASP A 7 9.58 2.92 9.40
C ASP A 7 8.77 2.13 10.43
N VAL A 8 7.57 1.72 10.03
CA VAL A 8 6.68 0.92 10.85
C VAL A 8 6.06 -0.19 10.02
N PHE A 9 6.14 -1.43 10.49
CA PHE A 9 5.48 -2.57 9.87
C PHE A 9 4.53 -3.24 10.85
N ASN A 10 3.30 -3.43 10.41
CA ASN A 10 2.28 -4.18 11.12
C ASN A 10 1.77 -5.27 10.19
N GLY A 11 2.13 -6.52 10.46
CA GLY A 11 1.77 -7.64 9.60
C GLY A 11 2.41 -8.94 10.03
N CYS A 12 2.24 -9.95 9.19
CA CYS A 12 2.72 -11.29 9.45
C CYS A 12 4.23 -11.43 9.18
N TRP A 13 4.85 -12.37 9.91
CA TRP A 13 6.26 -12.68 9.84
C TRP A 13 6.44 -14.18 9.63
N SER A 14 7.47 -14.57 8.88
CA SER A 14 7.90 -15.95 8.71
C SER A 14 9.42 -15.98 8.60
N ASN A 15 10.09 -16.81 9.41
CA ASN A 15 11.55 -16.92 9.47
C ASN A 15 12.27 -15.57 9.67
N GLY A 16 11.70 -14.67 10.48
CA GLY A 16 12.26 -13.33 10.72
C GLY A 16 12.10 -12.36 9.55
N LEU A 17 11.38 -12.73 8.50
CA LEU A 17 11.09 -11.90 7.33
C LEU A 17 9.60 -11.54 7.29
N ARG A 18 9.27 -10.36 6.75
CA ARG A 18 7.88 -9.96 6.48
C ARG A 18 7.29 -10.94 5.46
N HIS A 19 6.12 -11.50 5.77
CA HIS A 19 5.47 -12.51 4.95
C HIS A 19 3.95 -12.44 5.12
N GLY A 20 3.17 -12.75 4.09
CA GLY A 20 1.70 -12.66 4.14
C GLY A 20 1.22 -11.21 4.21
N SER A 21 -0.01 -10.98 4.71
CA SER A 21 -0.61 -9.65 4.71
C SER A 21 0.04 -8.73 5.73
N GLY A 22 0.21 -7.45 5.36
CA GLY A 22 0.77 -6.44 6.24
C GLY A 22 0.63 -5.01 5.72
N VAL A 23 0.98 -4.09 6.61
CA VAL A 23 1.02 -2.66 6.37
C VAL A 23 2.43 -2.18 6.66
N TYR A 24 3.08 -1.59 5.66
CA TYR A 24 4.37 -0.93 5.82
C TYR A 24 4.20 0.57 5.65
N ARG A 25 4.53 1.32 6.70
CA ARG A 25 4.58 2.78 6.69
C ARG A 25 6.03 3.18 6.63
N PHE A 26 6.39 3.88 5.58
CA PHE A 26 7.71 4.43 5.41
C PHE A 26 7.84 5.73 6.21
N ALA A 27 9.04 6.02 6.68
CA ALA A 27 9.35 7.25 7.41
C ALA A 27 9.08 8.52 6.59
N ASN A 28 9.14 8.42 5.25
CA ASN A 28 8.83 9.51 4.33
C ASN A 28 7.30 9.78 4.18
N GLY A 29 6.46 8.99 4.85
CA GLY A 29 5.00 9.10 4.79
C GLY A 29 4.32 8.21 3.74
N ASP A 30 5.08 7.49 2.91
CA ASP A 30 4.51 6.50 1.99
C ASP A 30 3.92 5.31 2.78
N VAL A 31 2.90 4.66 2.22
CA VAL A 31 2.24 3.53 2.85
C VAL A 31 1.96 2.43 1.84
N TYR A 32 2.41 1.21 2.15
CA TYR A 32 2.00 0.00 1.44
C TYR A 32 1.06 -0.84 2.30
N PHE A 33 -0.04 -1.28 1.70
CA PHE A 33 -0.98 -2.26 2.25
C PHE A 33 -1.08 -3.43 1.28
N GLY A 34 -0.68 -4.64 1.67
CA GLY A 34 -0.72 -5.78 0.76
C GLY A 34 0.01 -7.00 1.31
N ASN A 35 0.30 -7.93 0.42
CA ASN A 35 1.01 -9.15 0.78
C ASN A 35 2.53 -8.98 0.65
N PHE A 36 3.24 -9.76 1.46
CA PHE A 36 4.70 -9.79 1.53
C PHE A 36 5.19 -11.21 1.29
N LYS A 37 6.35 -11.33 0.66
CA LYS A 37 7.09 -12.58 0.53
C LYS A 37 8.56 -12.28 0.75
N SER A 38 9.13 -12.81 1.84
CA SER A 38 10.56 -12.68 2.16
C SER A 38 11.03 -11.23 2.15
N ASN A 39 10.35 -10.36 2.91
CA ASN A 39 10.56 -8.90 2.99
C ASN A 39 10.13 -8.06 1.79
N LEU A 40 9.77 -8.66 0.66
CA LEU A 40 9.37 -7.97 -0.56
C LEU A 40 7.85 -7.86 -0.68
N PHE A 41 7.36 -6.79 -1.32
CA PHE A 41 5.96 -6.69 -1.72
C PHE A 41 5.63 -7.76 -2.76
N HIS A 42 4.51 -8.45 -2.58
CA HIS A 42 4.15 -9.58 -3.43
C HIS A 42 2.63 -9.75 -3.48
N GLY A 43 2.08 -10.23 -4.60
CA GLY A 43 0.63 -10.36 -4.81
C GLY A 43 -0.08 -9.02 -4.90
N HIS A 44 -1.38 -8.98 -4.63
CA HIS A 44 -2.15 -7.75 -4.70
C HIS A 44 -1.81 -6.79 -3.55
N GLY A 45 -1.62 -5.51 -3.87
CA GLY A 45 -1.31 -4.49 -2.88
C GLY A 45 -1.60 -3.07 -3.36
N LYS A 46 -1.81 -2.19 -2.37
CA LYS A 46 -2.06 -0.77 -2.54
C LYS A 46 -0.90 0.04 -1.96
N PHE A 47 -0.26 0.83 -2.80
CA PHE A 47 0.78 1.77 -2.40
C PHE A 47 0.23 3.20 -2.47
N THR A 48 0.33 3.95 -1.39
CA THR A 48 -0.05 5.36 -1.30
C THR A 48 1.22 6.16 -1.09
N TRP A 49 1.55 7.01 -2.05
CA TRP A 49 2.64 7.97 -1.91
C TRP A 49 2.23 9.11 -0.99
N TRP A 50 3.21 9.74 -0.34
CA TRP A 50 3.02 10.91 0.52
C TRP A 50 2.32 12.07 -0.19
N ASN A 51 2.48 12.19 -1.52
CA ASN A 51 1.80 13.19 -2.36
C ASN A 51 0.33 12.86 -2.64
N GLY A 52 -0.18 11.76 -2.06
CA GLY A 52 -1.52 11.27 -2.22
C GLY A 52 -1.71 10.32 -3.40
N THR A 53 -0.78 10.23 -4.37
CA THR A 53 -0.91 9.28 -5.48
C THR A 53 -1.12 7.86 -4.95
N ILE A 54 -1.98 7.08 -5.60
CA ILE A 54 -2.26 5.70 -5.22
C ILE A 54 -1.93 4.79 -6.41
N TYR A 55 -1.27 3.69 -6.12
CA TYR A 55 -1.16 2.53 -7.00
C TYR A 55 -1.90 1.37 -6.33
N GLU A 56 -2.71 0.67 -7.09
CA GLU A 56 -3.40 -0.52 -6.62
C GLU A 56 -3.32 -1.59 -7.71
N GLY A 57 -2.59 -2.66 -7.44
CA GLY A 57 -2.28 -3.67 -8.43
C GLY A 57 -1.40 -4.78 -7.88
N ASP A 58 -0.91 -5.60 -8.79
CA ASP A 58 -0.08 -6.76 -8.47
C ASP A 58 1.39 -6.39 -8.33
N TRP A 59 2.04 -7.08 -7.40
CA TRP A 59 3.45 -6.95 -7.04
C TRP A 59 4.13 -8.31 -7.17
N VAL A 60 5.33 -8.33 -7.74
CA VAL A 60 6.18 -9.52 -7.78
C VAL A 60 7.57 -9.11 -7.35
N ASP A 61 7.99 -9.64 -6.21
CA ASP A 61 9.33 -9.46 -5.64
C ASP A 61 9.76 -8.00 -5.51
N GLY A 62 8.82 -7.15 -5.09
CA GLY A 62 9.03 -5.71 -4.90
C GLY A 62 8.71 -4.86 -6.12
N GLU A 63 8.56 -5.47 -7.29
CA GLU A 63 8.26 -4.77 -8.55
C GLU A 63 6.77 -4.74 -8.84
N ARG A 64 6.31 -3.64 -9.42
CA ARG A 64 4.91 -3.45 -9.84
C ARG A 64 4.69 -4.17 -11.18
N THR A 65 3.72 -5.07 -11.25
CA THR A 65 3.43 -5.83 -12.48
C THR A 65 2.14 -5.41 -13.18
N GLY A 66 1.33 -4.54 -12.57
CA GLY A 66 0.08 -4.01 -13.14
C GLY A 66 0.15 -2.53 -13.58
N ASN A 67 -0.75 -2.12 -14.48
CA ASN A 67 -0.82 -0.76 -15.07
C ASN A 67 -1.79 0.21 -14.38
N LYS A 68 -2.23 -0.04 -13.14
CA LYS A 68 -3.29 0.75 -12.49
C LYS A 68 -2.70 1.84 -11.58
N PHE A 69 -2.63 3.05 -12.12
CA PHE A 69 -2.35 4.27 -11.35
C PHE A 69 -3.64 5.02 -11.07
N MET A 70 -3.89 5.36 -9.81
CA MET A 70 -5.01 6.19 -9.39
C MET A 70 -4.48 7.46 -8.76
N ILE A 71 -4.68 8.59 -9.42
CA ILE A 71 -4.46 9.89 -8.78
C ILE A 71 -5.76 10.23 -8.04
N PRO A 72 -5.77 10.36 -6.69
CA PRO A 72 -7.02 10.54 -5.96
C PRO A 72 -7.80 11.79 -6.36
N SER A 73 -7.16 12.81 -6.95
CA SER A 73 -7.86 14.01 -7.44
C SER A 73 -8.99 13.68 -8.42
N LEU A 74 -8.87 12.57 -9.17
CA LEU A 74 -9.92 12.06 -10.05
C LEU A 74 -10.89 11.15 -9.28
N VAL A 75 -10.41 10.25 -8.43
CA VAL A 75 -11.25 9.24 -7.74
C VAL A 75 -12.09 9.85 -6.61
N TRP A 76 -11.56 10.80 -5.83
CA TRP A 76 -12.32 11.52 -4.79
C TRP A 76 -13.45 12.37 -5.39
N ARG A 77 -13.29 12.90 -6.62
CA ARG A 77 -14.39 13.60 -7.33
C ARG A 77 -15.53 12.64 -7.65
N PHE A 78 -15.25 11.39 -7.99
CA PHE A 78 -16.28 10.36 -8.23
C PHE A 78 -16.89 9.82 -6.93
N LEU A 79 -16.07 9.56 -5.90
CA LEU A 79 -16.56 9.03 -4.62
C LEU A 79 -17.36 10.05 -3.78
N LYS A 80 -17.06 11.36 -3.88
CA LYS A 80 -17.90 12.41 -3.27
C LYS A 80 -19.33 12.38 -3.83
N ARG A 81 -19.50 12.06 -5.12
CA ARG A 81 -20.81 12.03 -5.77
C ARG A 81 -21.65 10.81 -5.40
N ILE A 82 -21.02 9.69 -5.03
CA ILE A 82 -21.72 8.46 -4.58
C ILE A 82 -22.11 8.56 -3.10
N LYS A 83 -21.28 9.19 -2.25
CA LYS A 83 -21.61 9.39 -0.82
C LYS A 83 -22.72 10.44 -0.58
N SER A 84 -23.01 11.33 -1.53
CA SER A 84 -24.13 12.29 -1.45
C SER A 84 -25.48 11.75 -1.91
N ILE A 85 -25.58 10.50 -2.38
CA ILE A 85 -26.84 9.90 -2.88
C ILE A 85 -27.48 8.94 -1.85
N ILE A 86 -26.85 8.71 -0.70
CA ILE A 86 -27.38 7.83 0.38
C ILE A 86 -27.60 8.61 1.69
N ILE A 87 -28.03 9.87 1.61
CA ILE A 87 -28.61 10.60 2.75
C ILE A 87 -29.82 11.38 2.25
#